data_AF-A0A9P3GDF2-F1
#
_entry.id   AF-A0A9P3GDF2-F1
#
_cell.length_a   1.000
_cell.length_b   1.000
_cell.length_c   1.000
_cell.angle_alpha   90.00
_cell.angle_beta   90.00
_cell.angle_gamma   90.00
#
_symmetry.space_group_name_H-M   'P 1'
#
loop_
_entity.id
_entity.type
_entity.pdbx_description
1 polymer ?
#
loop_
_entity_poly.entity_id
_entity_poly.type
_entity_poly.pdbx_seq_one_letter_code
_entity_poly.pdbx_strand_id
1 'polypeptide(L)'
;MLNTLSLHMAHMVPQPALSDAAAEPTWPTPRHVPRRRITEEELQQKAEMKQRRKEWEATLRPFVVSDPERGVCFPRGTEVMYLGDAMGYFALSMREAATLPYQLLPQREGTPERTRGARAVVPLASLAVLVQERADAAGVPMPADAPVGVMRCTGTGDAYPCPRKC
;
A
#
# COMPACT_ATOMS: atom_id res chain seq x y z
N MET A 1 9.13 81.01 16.48
CA MET A 1 10.48 80.59 16.04
C MET A 1 11.23 80.07 17.26
N LEU A 2 12.01 79.00 17.06
CA LEU A 2 12.98 78.37 17.99
C LEU A 2 12.44 77.38 19.03
N ASN A 3 12.59 76.10 18.66
CA ASN A 3 13.14 74.97 19.41
C ASN A 3 13.26 75.08 20.94
N THR A 4 12.79 74.03 21.62
CA THR A 4 13.67 73.33 22.57
C THR A 4 13.21 71.88 22.75
N LEU A 5 14.11 70.99 22.37
CA LEU A 5 14.10 69.55 22.60
C LEU A 5 14.20 69.29 24.12
N SER A 6 13.41 68.36 24.65
CA SER A 6 13.70 67.74 25.94
C SER A 6 13.56 66.23 25.85
N LEU A 7 14.73 65.61 25.91
CA LEU A 7 15.00 64.21 26.20
C LEU A 7 14.00 63.64 27.21
N HIS A 8 13.38 62.51 26.89
CA HIS A 8 13.00 61.54 27.90
C HIS A 8 13.62 60.18 27.59
N MET A 9 14.16 59.62 28.65
CA MET A 9 15.14 58.56 28.70
C MET A 9 14.62 57.24 28.15
N ALA A 10 15.37 56.66 27.20
CA ALA A 10 15.23 55.25 26.86
C ALA A 10 15.88 54.43 27.98
N HIS A 11 15.06 53.89 28.89
CA HIS A 11 15.50 52.85 29.80
C HIS A 11 15.79 51.59 28.97
N MET A 12 17.09 51.29 28.82
CA MET A 12 17.56 49.98 28.40
C MET A 12 17.12 48.94 29.44
N VAL A 13 16.19 48.07 29.06
CA VAL A 13 15.98 46.79 29.73
C VAL A 13 16.88 45.78 29.02
N PRO A 14 17.92 45.24 29.66
CA PRO A 14 18.69 44.15 29.08
C PRO A 14 17.78 42.92 28.96
N GLN A 15 17.56 42.45 27.74
CA GLN A 15 16.99 41.13 27.49
C GLN A 15 17.93 40.07 28.06
N PRO A 16 17.46 39.12 28.89
CA PRO A 16 18.25 37.94 29.19
C PRO A 16 18.38 37.12 27.91
N ALA A 17 19.62 36.89 27.48
CA ALA A 17 19.92 35.93 26.43
C ALA A 17 19.49 34.53 26.91
N LEU A 18 18.33 34.08 26.46
CA LEU A 18 17.92 32.67 26.49
C LEU A 18 18.88 31.91 25.57
N SER A 19 20.02 31.52 26.12
CA SER A 19 20.87 30.46 25.58
C SER A 19 20.18 29.13 25.85
N ASP A 20 19.14 28.82 25.08
CA ASP A 20 18.72 27.43 24.89
C ASP A 20 19.82 26.71 24.11
N ALA A 21 20.80 26.21 24.86
CA ALA A 21 21.67 25.14 24.39
C ALA A 21 20.77 23.91 24.22
N ALA A 22 20.10 23.82 23.06
CA ALA A 22 19.38 22.65 22.64
C ALA A 22 20.38 21.49 22.63
N ALA A 23 20.32 20.64 23.65
CA ALA A 23 21.06 19.40 23.70
C ALA A 23 20.77 18.64 22.41
N GLU A 24 21.80 18.37 21.61
CA GLU A 24 21.64 17.65 20.36
C GLU A 24 20.91 16.33 20.62
N PRO A 25 19.90 15.97 19.81
CA PRO A 25 19.21 14.69 19.95
C PRO A 25 20.22 13.57 19.77
N THR A 26 20.64 12.98 20.89
CA THR A 26 21.58 11.88 20.93
C THR A 26 20.84 10.64 20.45
N TRP A 27 20.92 10.39 19.14
CA TRP A 27 20.37 9.17 18.57
C TRP A 27 20.99 7.97 19.30
N PRO A 28 20.18 7.07 19.88
CA PRO A 28 20.70 5.91 20.58
C PRO A 28 21.53 5.09 19.59
N THR A 29 22.80 4.87 19.94
CA THR A 29 23.73 4.10 19.13
C THR A 29 23.10 2.71 18.87
N PRO A 30 23.03 2.24 17.61
CA PRO A 30 22.40 0.97 17.30
C PRO A 30 23.07 -0.15 18.11
N ARG A 31 22.33 -0.78 19.02
CA ARG A 31 22.84 -1.93 19.77
C ARG A 31 23.15 -3.04 18.77
N HIS A 32 24.37 -3.55 18.80
CA HIS A 32 24.79 -4.67 17.95
C HIS A 32 24.00 -5.92 18.34
N VAL A 33 22.92 -6.22 17.61
CA VAL A 33 22.17 -7.47 17.75
C VAL A 33 22.98 -8.56 17.03
N PRO A 34 23.51 -9.58 17.72
CA PRO A 34 24.22 -10.67 17.06
C PRO A 34 23.29 -11.36 16.06
N ARG A 35 23.69 -11.36 14.78
CA ARG A 35 22.94 -12.04 13.72
C ARG A 35 22.91 -13.54 14.02
N ARG A 36 21.72 -14.09 14.28
CA ARG A 36 21.49 -15.53 14.38
C ARG A 36 22.04 -16.20 13.12
N ARG A 37 22.93 -17.19 13.29
CA ARG A 37 23.35 -18.04 12.19
C ARG A 37 22.15 -18.89 11.76
N ILE A 38 21.72 -18.70 10.53
CA ILE A 38 20.70 -19.54 9.90
C ILE A 38 21.34 -20.92 9.72
N THR A 39 20.68 -21.98 10.16
CA THR A 39 21.19 -23.35 9.98
C THR A 39 21.09 -23.78 8.51
N GLU A 40 21.87 -24.77 8.11
CA GLU A 40 21.78 -25.34 6.75
C GLU A 40 20.38 -25.90 6.46
N GLU A 41 19.75 -26.52 7.46
CA GLU A 41 18.37 -27.01 7.39
C GLU A 41 17.37 -25.88 7.12
N GLU A 42 17.48 -24.73 7.81
CA GLU A 42 16.62 -23.57 7.58
C GLU A 42 16.83 -22.97 6.18
N LEU A 43 18.05 -23.02 5.63
CA LEU A 43 18.33 -22.59 4.26
C LEU A 43 17.70 -23.55 3.25
N GLN A 44 17.81 -24.86 3.48
CA GLN A 44 17.24 -25.88 2.60
C GLN A 44 15.71 -25.81 2.59
N GLN A 45 15.07 -25.69 3.75
CA GLN A 45 13.61 -25.48 3.83
C GLN A 45 13.16 -24.22 3.09
N LYS A 46 13.91 -23.12 3.20
CA LYS A 46 13.62 -21.89 2.44
C LYS A 46 13.79 -22.08 0.94
N ALA A 47 14.79 -22.84 0.51
CA ALA A 47 14.99 -23.14 -0.90
C ALA A 47 13.85 -24.00 -1.45
N GLU A 48 13.43 -25.02 -0.73
CA GLU A 48 12.29 -25.88 -1.08
C GLU A 48 10.98 -25.07 -1.17
N MET A 49 10.69 -24.22 -0.17
CA MET A 49 9.52 -23.33 -0.22
C MET A 49 9.57 -22.37 -1.41
N LYS A 50 10.74 -21.80 -1.73
CA LYS A 50 10.91 -20.95 -2.91
C LYS A 50 10.69 -21.71 -4.21
N GLN A 51 11.15 -22.96 -4.29
CA GLN A 51 10.95 -23.79 -5.47
C GLN A 51 9.48 -24.15 -5.65
N ARG A 52 8.79 -24.60 -4.59
CA ARG A 52 7.34 -24.86 -4.62
C ARG A 52 6.55 -23.62 -5.02
N ARG A 53 6.89 -22.46 -4.47
CA ARG A 53 6.28 -21.18 -4.87
C ARG A 53 6.48 -20.92 -6.37
N LYS A 54 7.70 -21.10 -6.89
CA LYS A 54 8.01 -20.88 -8.30
C LYS A 54 7.24 -21.84 -9.22
N GLU A 55 7.15 -23.10 -8.84
CA GLU A 55 6.40 -24.13 -9.58
C GLU A 55 4.90 -23.81 -9.60
N TRP A 56 4.32 -23.44 -8.45
CA TRP A 56 2.93 -23.00 -8.37
C TRP A 56 2.68 -21.72 -9.18
N GLU A 57 3.53 -20.69 -9.05
CA GLU A 57 3.43 -19.47 -9.86
C GLU A 57 3.50 -19.77 -11.37
N ALA A 58 4.24 -20.80 -11.79
CA ALA A 58 4.30 -21.22 -13.18
C ALA A 58 2.95 -21.76 -13.71
N THR A 59 2.12 -22.33 -12.83
CA THR A 59 0.77 -22.82 -13.18
C THR A 59 -0.26 -21.70 -13.35
N LEU A 60 0.02 -20.53 -12.77
CA LEU A 60 -0.88 -19.39 -12.80
C LEU A 60 -1.07 -18.85 -14.23
N ARG A 61 -2.35 -18.66 -14.58
CA ARG A 61 -2.77 -18.09 -15.86
C ARG A 61 -3.30 -16.66 -15.65
N PRO A 62 -2.85 -15.67 -16.44
CA PRO A 62 -3.39 -14.34 -16.38
C PRO A 62 -4.90 -14.33 -16.63
N PHE A 63 -5.61 -13.49 -15.88
CA PHE A 63 -7.03 -13.27 -16.09
C PHE A 63 -7.23 -12.46 -17.38
N VAL A 64 -8.05 -13.00 -18.28
CA VAL A 64 -8.32 -12.39 -19.59
C VAL A 64 -9.65 -11.67 -19.53
N VAL A 65 -9.63 -10.38 -19.88
CA VAL A 65 -10.83 -9.53 -20.00
C VAL A 65 -11.08 -9.17 -21.45
N SER A 66 -12.35 -9.02 -21.81
CA SER A 66 -12.73 -8.55 -23.15
C SER A 66 -12.34 -7.10 -23.40
N ASP A 67 -12.40 -6.25 -22.37
CA ASP A 67 -12.01 -4.84 -22.43
C ASP A 67 -10.93 -4.56 -21.37
N PRO A 68 -9.64 -4.44 -21.77
CA PRO A 68 -8.54 -4.18 -20.84
C PRO A 68 -8.54 -2.76 -20.26
N GLU A 69 -9.23 -1.79 -20.89
CA GLU A 69 -9.31 -0.41 -20.41
C GLU A 69 -10.32 -0.25 -19.27
N ARG A 70 -11.22 -1.23 -19.11
CA ARG A 70 -12.24 -1.25 -18.06
C ARG A 70 -12.09 -2.40 -17.07
N GLY A 71 -11.67 -3.57 -17.55
CA GLY A 71 -11.73 -4.80 -16.78
C GLY A 71 -13.15 -5.37 -16.71
N VAL A 72 -13.54 -5.91 -15.55
CA VAL A 72 -14.87 -6.48 -15.29
C VAL A 72 -15.73 -5.52 -14.46
N CYS A 73 -17.04 -5.56 -14.63
CA CYS A 73 -17.95 -4.83 -13.74
C CYS A 73 -18.35 -5.72 -12.56
N PHE A 74 -18.03 -5.31 -11.34
CA PHE A 74 -18.46 -6.04 -10.15
C PHE A 74 -19.89 -5.65 -9.72
N PRO A 75 -20.69 -6.61 -9.23
CA PRO A 75 -22.04 -6.32 -8.77
C PRO A 75 -22.02 -5.44 -7.51
N ARG A 76 -23.12 -4.71 -7.30
CA ARG A 76 -23.31 -3.90 -6.09
C ARG A 76 -23.19 -4.76 -4.84
N GLY A 77 -22.52 -4.24 -3.82
CA GLY A 77 -22.27 -4.93 -2.56
C GLY A 77 -21.00 -5.78 -2.55
N THR A 78 -20.36 -6.02 -3.70
CA THR A 78 -19.07 -6.73 -3.75
C THR A 78 -18.03 -5.99 -2.93
N GLU A 79 -17.38 -6.68 -2.00
CA GLU A 79 -16.24 -6.15 -1.26
C GLU A 79 -15.00 -6.20 -2.15
N VAL A 80 -14.37 -5.04 -2.32
CA VAL A 80 -13.22 -4.84 -3.20
C VAL A 80 -12.11 -4.09 -2.47
N MET A 81 -10.90 -4.22 -2.97
CA MET A 81 -9.70 -3.55 -2.47
C MET A 81 -8.92 -2.99 -3.65
N TYR A 82 -8.20 -1.89 -3.46
CA TYR A 82 -7.27 -1.41 -4.50
C TYR A 82 -6.19 -2.46 -4.75
N LEU A 83 -5.85 -2.69 -6.03
CA LEU A 83 -4.84 -3.68 -6.40
C LEU A 83 -3.48 -3.35 -5.78
N GLY A 84 -3.08 -2.08 -5.77
CA GLY A 84 -1.84 -1.64 -5.12
C GLY A 84 -1.79 -1.99 -3.63
N ASP A 85 -2.88 -1.72 -2.91
CA ASP A 85 -2.97 -2.05 -1.48
C ASP A 85 -2.97 -3.57 -1.28
N ALA A 86 -3.68 -4.33 -2.13
CA ALA A 86 -3.74 -5.79 -2.05
C ALA A 86 -2.38 -6.43 -2.29
N MET A 87 -1.63 -5.92 -3.27
CA MET A 87 -0.27 -6.37 -3.54
C MET A 87 0.66 -6.13 -2.35
N GLY A 88 0.57 -4.97 -1.71
CA GLY A 88 1.35 -4.64 -0.52
C GLY A 88 0.96 -5.50 0.68
N TYR A 89 -0.33 -5.62 0.96
CA TYR A 89 -0.86 -6.33 2.13
C TYR A 89 -0.63 -7.84 2.06
N PHE A 90 -0.95 -8.46 0.92
CA PHE A 90 -0.80 -9.91 0.73
C PHE A 90 0.56 -10.32 0.14
N ALA A 91 1.49 -9.37 -0.01
CA ALA A 91 2.80 -9.60 -0.64
C ALA A 91 2.68 -10.35 -1.99
N LEU A 92 1.73 -9.93 -2.82
CA LEU A 92 1.49 -10.56 -4.12
C LEU A 92 2.60 -10.17 -5.10
N SER A 93 3.07 -11.14 -5.87
CA SER A 93 3.85 -10.88 -7.08
C SER A 93 2.97 -10.27 -8.17
N MET A 94 3.61 -9.66 -9.18
CA MET A 94 2.91 -9.17 -10.38
C MET A 94 2.19 -10.31 -11.13
N ARG A 95 2.70 -11.54 -11.05
CA ARG A 95 2.10 -12.70 -11.70
C ARG A 95 0.84 -13.15 -11.00
N GLU A 96 0.85 -13.19 -9.67
CA GLU A 96 -0.34 -13.43 -8.85
C GLU A 96 -1.40 -12.35 -9.09
N ALA A 97 -0.99 -11.07 -9.03
CA ALA A 97 -1.88 -9.94 -9.30
C ALA A 97 -2.55 -10.02 -10.69
N ALA A 98 -1.84 -10.51 -11.71
CA ALA A 98 -2.37 -10.67 -13.06
C ALA A 98 -3.43 -11.77 -13.19
N THR A 99 -3.55 -12.69 -12.23
CA THR A 99 -4.59 -13.74 -12.22
C THR A 99 -5.93 -13.27 -11.66
N LEU A 100 -5.96 -12.09 -11.05
CA LEU A 100 -7.15 -11.60 -10.38
C LEU A 100 -8.08 -10.89 -11.36
N PRO A 101 -9.41 -11.05 -11.20
CA PRO A 101 -10.35 -10.17 -11.86
C PRO A 101 -10.17 -8.75 -11.32
N TYR A 102 -10.15 -7.77 -12.20
CA TYR A 102 -9.98 -6.37 -11.85
C TYR A 102 -11.02 -5.48 -12.51
N GLN A 103 -11.32 -4.36 -11.89
CA GLN A 103 -12.10 -3.26 -12.45
C GLN A 103 -11.26 -1.99 -12.39
N LEU A 104 -11.17 -1.25 -13.50
CA LEU A 104 -10.50 0.04 -13.54
C LEU A 104 -11.47 1.16 -13.18
N LEU A 105 -11.08 1.96 -12.20
CA LEU A 105 -11.78 3.15 -11.76
C LEU A 105 -11.49 4.35 -12.68
N PRO A 106 -12.43 5.29 -12.83
CA PRO A 106 -12.32 6.41 -13.76
C PRO A 106 -11.19 7.34 -13.31
N GLN A 107 -10.66 8.13 -14.23
CA GLN A 107 -9.77 9.21 -13.84
C GLN A 107 -10.69 10.36 -13.48
N ARG A 108 -10.62 10.85 -12.24
CA ARG A 108 -11.28 12.12 -11.94
C ARG A 108 -10.44 13.24 -12.55
N GLU A 109 -11.08 14.14 -13.28
CA GLU A 109 -10.42 15.36 -13.76
C GLU A 109 -9.77 16.09 -12.58
N GLY A 110 -8.54 16.57 -12.77
CA GLY A 110 -7.77 17.25 -11.74
C GLY A 110 -7.04 16.34 -10.74
N THR A 111 -7.18 15.01 -10.81
CA THR A 111 -6.30 14.10 -10.06
C THR A 111 -5.04 13.76 -10.85
N PRO A 112 -3.85 13.79 -10.21
CA PRO A 112 -2.61 13.45 -10.88
C PRO A 112 -2.71 12.04 -11.45
N GLU A 113 -2.08 11.82 -12.61
CA GLU A 113 -2.10 10.53 -13.28
C GLU A 113 -1.55 9.45 -12.35
N ARG A 114 -2.47 8.66 -11.78
CA ARG A 114 -2.15 7.51 -10.95
C ARG A 114 -1.91 6.31 -11.85
N THR A 115 -0.86 5.54 -11.54
CA THR A 115 -0.54 4.29 -12.25
C THR A 115 -1.74 3.35 -12.25
N ARG A 116 -1.85 2.49 -13.27
CA ARG A 116 -2.99 1.55 -13.46
C ARG A 116 -3.32 0.74 -12.21
N GLY A 117 -2.32 0.34 -11.43
CA GLY A 117 -2.50 -0.41 -10.16
C GLY A 117 -3.15 0.40 -9.03
N ALA A 118 -3.00 1.73 -9.04
CA ALA A 118 -3.63 2.63 -8.07
C ALA A 118 -5.09 2.98 -8.46
N ARG A 119 -5.54 2.56 -9.64
CA ARG A 119 -6.92 2.75 -10.13
C ARG A 119 -7.65 1.42 -10.33
N ALA A 120 -6.95 0.30 -10.29
CA ALA A 120 -7.56 -1.02 -10.33
C ALA A 120 -8.08 -1.40 -8.94
N VAL A 121 -9.29 -1.93 -8.89
CA VAL A 121 -9.82 -2.62 -7.71
C VAL A 121 -10.04 -4.09 -8.05
N VAL A 122 -9.87 -4.95 -7.05
CA VAL A 122 -10.03 -6.40 -7.15
C VAL A 122 -11.00 -6.90 -6.07
N PRO A 123 -11.80 -7.95 -6.32
CA PRO A 123 -12.70 -8.51 -5.32
C PRO A 123 -11.94 -9.19 -4.19
N LEU A 124 -12.36 -8.92 -2.97
CA LEU A 124 -11.75 -9.51 -1.78
C LEU A 124 -11.93 -11.03 -1.74
N ALA A 125 -13.07 -11.53 -2.23
CA ALA A 125 -13.31 -12.96 -2.36
C ALA A 125 -12.29 -13.66 -3.28
N SER A 126 -11.97 -13.05 -4.42
CA SER A 126 -10.97 -13.58 -5.36
C SER A 126 -9.56 -13.54 -4.77
N LEU A 127 -9.24 -12.47 -4.02
CA LEU A 127 -7.98 -12.38 -3.27
C LEU A 127 -7.85 -13.50 -2.23
N ALA A 128 -8.91 -13.73 -1.44
CA ALA A 128 -8.91 -14.76 -0.41
C ALA A 128 -8.67 -16.16 -1.00
N VAL A 129 -9.31 -16.48 -2.13
CA VAL A 129 -9.09 -17.74 -2.84
C VAL A 129 -7.64 -17.87 -3.31
N LEU A 130 -7.10 -16.86 -3.99
CA LEU A 130 -5.72 -16.92 -4.50
C LEU A 130 -4.68 -17.06 -3.37
N VAL A 131 -4.88 -16.34 -2.26
CA VAL A 131 -3.98 -16.37 -1.11
C VAL A 131 -4.09 -17.71 -0.38
N GLN A 132 -5.28 -18.30 -0.30
CA GLN A 132 -5.47 -19.65 0.24
C GLN A 132 -4.80 -20.70 -0.63
N GLU A 133 -4.99 -20.67 -1.97
CA GLU A 133 -4.33 -21.60 -2.90
C GLU A 133 -2.81 -21.53 -2.80
N ARG A 134 -2.26 -20.32 -2.61
CA ARG A 134 -0.84 -20.13 -2.36
C ARG A 134 -0.39 -20.71 -1.02
N ALA A 135 -1.18 -20.54 0.03
CA ALA A 135 -0.88 -21.11 1.33
C ALA A 135 -0.83 -22.64 1.25
N ASP A 136 -1.79 -23.24 0.55
CA ASP A 136 -1.88 -24.68 0.38
C ASP A 136 -0.76 -25.25 -0.51
N ALA A 137 -0.40 -24.55 -1.60
CA ALA A 137 0.59 -25.03 -2.56
C ALA A 137 2.04 -24.71 -2.16
N ALA A 138 2.30 -23.51 -1.63
CA ALA A 138 3.65 -23.01 -1.37
C ALA A 138 3.98 -22.92 0.12
N GLY A 139 3.02 -23.17 1.02
CA GLY A 139 3.21 -23.07 2.47
C GLY A 139 3.40 -21.62 2.96
N VAL A 140 3.01 -20.62 2.16
CA VAL A 140 3.11 -19.21 2.54
C VAL A 140 1.92 -18.86 3.44
N PRO A 141 2.14 -18.50 4.72
CA PRO A 141 1.04 -18.24 5.64
C PRO A 141 0.19 -17.05 5.18
N MET A 142 -1.11 -17.14 5.42
CA MET A 142 -2.01 -16.01 5.25
C MET A 142 -1.76 -14.95 6.34
N PRO A 143 -1.90 -13.65 6.02
CA PRO A 143 -1.94 -12.62 7.06
C PRO A 143 -3.09 -12.90 8.03
N ALA A 144 -2.84 -12.73 9.33
CA ALA A 144 -3.80 -13.06 10.39
C ALA A 144 -4.85 -11.96 10.63
N ASP A 145 -4.53 -10.73 10.24
CA ASP A 145 -5.39 -9.57 10.44
C ASP A 145 -6.38 -9.40 9.28
N ALA A 146 -7.41 -8.58 9.51
CA ALA A 146 -8.29 -8.17 8.42
C ALA A 146 -7.55 -7.19 7.48
N PRO A 147 -7.79 -7.26 6.16
CA PRO A 147 -7.21 -6.32 5.21
C PRO A 147 -7.75 -4.91 5.45
N VAL A 148 -6.85 -3.93 5.42
CA VAL A 148 -7.18 -2.51 5.53
C VAL A 148 -7.57 -1.97 4.15
N GLY A 149 -8.50 -1.01 4.08
CA GLY A 149 -8.86 -0.36 2.82
C GLY A 149 -9.88 -1.12 1.97
N VAL A 150 -10.64 -2.04 2.57
CA VAL A 150 -11.77 -2.70 1.91
C VAL A 150 -12.90 -1.70 1.68
N MET A 151 -13.44 -1.69 0.47
CA MET A 151 -14.56 -0.86 0.04
C MET A 151 -15.68 -1.75 -0.48
N ARG A 152 -16.91 -1.24 -0.49
CA ARG A 152 -18.04 -1.93 -1.16
C ARG A 152 -18.35 -1.28 -2.49
N CYS A 153 -18.42 -2.09 -3.54
CA CYS A 153 -18.91 -1.65 -4.85
C CYS A 153 -20.33 -1.11 -4.72
N THR A 154 -20.55 0.15 -5.11
CA THR A 154 -21.88 0.77 -5.05
C THR A 154 -22.77 0.41 -6.25
N GLY A 155 -22.23 -0.30 -7.25
CA GLY A 155 -22.95 -0.69 -8.47
C GLY A 155 -23.25 0.45 -9.45
N THR A 156 -22.91 1.69 -9.10
CA THR A 156 -23.21 2.88 -9.92
C THR A 156 -22.16 3.18 -10.97
N GLY A 157 -21.03 2.46 -11.01
CA GLY A 157 -20.02 2.67 -12.04
C GLY A 157 -19.63 4.14 -12.17
N ASP A 158 -19.01 4.74 -11.14
CA ASP A 158 -18.38 6.05 -11.33
C ASP A 158 -17.30 5.99 -12.43
N ALA A 159 -16.82 4.79 -12.81
CA ALA A 159 -16.31 4.52 -14.16
C ALA A 159 -17.35 3.80 -15.00
N TYR A 160 -17.90 4.57 -15.95
CA TYR A 160 -18.72 4.15 -17.08
C TYR A 160 -20.06 3.45 -16.74
N PRO A 161 -21.16 3.89 -17.38
CA PRO A 161 -22.38 3.10 -17.37
C PRO A 161 -22.07 1.73 -17.99
N CYS A 162 -22.19 0.67 -17.19
CA CYS A 162 -22.30 -0.67 -17.74
C CYS A 162 -23.61 -0.68 -18.55
N PRO A 163 -23.58 -0.91 -19.88
CA PRO A 163 -24.79 -0.92 -20.69
C PRO A 163 -25.70 -2.11 -20.38
N ARG A 164 -25.23 -3.06 -19.55
CA ARG A 164 -26.02 -4.18 -19.05
C ARG A 164 -26.36 -3.90 -17.60
N LYS A 165 -27.66 -3.94 -17.27
CA LYS A 165 -28.13 -3.98 -15.89
C LYS A 165 -27.50 -5.21 -15.24
N CYS A 166 -26.49 -5.00 -14.41
CA CYS A 166 -25.94 -6.02 -13.51
C CYS A 166 -26.86 -6.17 -12.30
#